data_AF-A0A6N2S6G1-F1
#
_entry.id   AF-A0A6N2S6G1-F1
#
_cell.length_a   1.000
_cell.length_b   1.000
_cell.length_c   1.000
_cell.angle_alpha   90.00
_cell.angle_beta   90.00
_cell.angle_gamma   90.00
#
_symmetry.space_group_name_H-M   'P 1'
#
loop_
_entity.id
_entity.type
_entity.pdbx_description
1 polymer ?
#
loop_
_entity_poly.entity_id
_entity_poly.type
_entity_poly.pdbx_seq_one_letter_code
_entity_poly.pdbx_strand_id
1 'polypeptide(L)'
;MRRRKLTIGLLSMMMAASVAFGIQGNDVHAASKKLSVNRVYENATRINGKTRKKNIVRVKIGKKTYKAKANKKGKFTVKIPRVAAGKKYTLKSYKGKKLYKTKKVYVIAKKLKINKYTPNSKSISGYTRPSYKVKVKIASKTYVKKASAVTGYWKVKPDNNKKIGTTVSVKVVNTKGKTVIETKKHVHDYKAVYKTVHHDEAGHYETVEAPAWDETVQRRHQVCFVCGRDKTQDFIDSINNKTYPQLPNEYFTIDDMKEQGWTEEAGWPHYNSDYAIYKEMGVNPEDMKDVPPFGMYLASGGWDGHCDGHNYGSQTVDVTVHHEATTKQVWKVDQKSYDEKVLVGYKCDCGSVKE
;
A
#
# COMPACT_ATOMS: atom_id res chain seq x y z
N MET A 1 82.86 -36.05 -9.63
CA MET A 1 82.00 -35.86 -10.82
C MET A 1 80.92 -34.83 -10.53
N ARG A 2 80.97 -33.66 -11.19
CA ARG A 2 80.10 -32.51 -10.89
C ARG A 2 79.27 -32.18 -12.13
N ARG A 3 78.01 -32.61 -12.16
CA ARG A 3 77.07 -32.38 -13.27
C ARG A 3 76.69 -30.89 -13.34
N ARG A 4 77.13 -30.19 -14.39
CA ARG A 4 76.70 -28.81 -14.72
C ARG A 4 75.31 -28.84 -15.37
N LYS A 5 74.37 -28.11 -14.79
CA LYS A 5 73.04 -27.86 -15.35
C LYS A 5 73.13 -26.75 -16.41
N LEU A 6 72.80 -27.07 -17.66
CA LEU A 6 72.62 -26.12 -18.75
C LEU A 6 71.22 -25.49 -18.66
N THR A 7 71.17 -24.21 -18.32
CA THR A 7 69.96 -23.37 -18.46
C THR A 7 69.84 -22.90 -19.91
N ILE A 8 68.89 -23.49 -20.64
CA ILE A 8 68.51 -23.07 -22.00
C ILE A 8 67.63 -21.81 -21.89
N GLY A 9 68.21 -20.67 -22.28
CA GLY A 9 67.48 -19.42 -22.47
C GLY A 9 66.62 -19.47 -23.73
N LEU A 10 65.31 -19.54 -23.57
CA LEU A 10 64.36 -19.43 -24.68
C LEU A 10 64.23 -17.96 -25.13
N LEU A 11 65.06 -17.63 -26.12
CA LEU A 11 64.94 -16.48 -27.00
C LEU A 11 63.75 -16.73 -27.95
N SER A 12 62.59 -16.14 -27.69
CA SER A 12 61.45 -16.20 -28.61
C SER A 12 61.47 -15.00 -29.54
N MET A 13 61.87 -15.28 -30.77
CA MET A 13 61.92 -14.43 -31.95
C MET A 13 60.58 -13.76 -32.27
N MET A 14 60.68 -12.50 -32.69
CA MET A 14 59.63 -11.75 -33.38
C MET A 14 59.49 -12.32 -34.80
N MET A 15 58.27 -12.60 -35.25
CA MET A 15 57.96 -12.65 -36.68
C MET A 15 57.13 -11.42 -37.05
N ALA A 16 57.72 -10.58 -37.89
CA ALA A 16 57.02 -9.63 -38.74
C ALA A 16 57.03 -10.22 -40.15
N ALA A 17 55.88 -10.24 -40.81
CA ALA A 17 55.77 -10.56 -42.22
C ALA A 17 54.88 -9.51 -42.88
N SER A 18 55.47 -8.80 -43.85
CA SER A 18 54.78 -8.19 -45.00
C SER A 18 55.84 -7.58 -45.93
N VAL A 19 56.06 -8.24 -47.06
CA VAL A 19 56.60 -7.75 -48.35
C VAL A 19 55.48 -6.86 -48.99
N ALA A 20 55.66 -5.88 -49.87
CA ALA A 20 56.73 -5.43 -50.77
C ALA A 20 56.45 -3.96 -51.23
N PHE A 21 57.30 -3.47 -52.15
CA PHE A 21 57.28 -2.25 -52.98
C PHE A 21 58.02 -1.01 -52.45
N GLY A 22 58.99 -0.58 -53.27
CA GLY A 22 59.85 0.57 -53.04
C GLY A 22 59.26 1.89 -53.54
N ILE A 23 59.90 2.97 -53.13
CA ILE A 23 60.19 4.22 -53.84
C ILE A 23 61.19 4.96 -52.93
N GLN A 24 62.27 5.48 -53.52
CA GLN A 24 63.17 6.41 -52.87
C GLN A 24 62.40 7.67 -52.46
N GLY A 25 62.25 7.84 -51.16
CA GLY A 25 61.86 9.08 -50.52
C GLY A 25 62.41 9.03 -49.12
N ASN A 26 63.21 10.02 -48.74
CA ASN A 26 63.63 10.22 -47.36
C ASN A 26 62.42 10.65 -46.52
N ASP A 27 61.47 9.75 -46.32
CA ASP A 27 60.46 9.87 -45.29
C ASP A 27 61.13 9.50 -43.98
N VAL A 28 61.69 10.51 -43.31
CA VAL A 28 61.95 10.47 -41.87
C VAL A 28 60.66 10.10 -41.16
N HIS A 29 60.42 8.80 -41.01
CA HIS A 29 59.37 8.24 -40.19
C HIS A 29 59.61 8.71 -38.77
N ALA A 30 58.94 9.81 -38.39
CA ALA A 30 59.03 10.39 -37.07
C ALA A 30 58.73 9.29 -36.03
N ALA A 31 59.78 8.83 -35.34
CA ALA A 31 59.70 7.73 -34.39
C ALA A 31 58.49 7.92 -33.47
N SER A 32 57.48 7.06 -33.66
CA SER A 32 56.16 7.24 -33.07
C SER A 32 56.26 7.48 -31.57
N LYS A 33 55.57 8.52 -31.09
CA LYS A 33 55.56 9.01 -29.70
C LYS A 33 55.17 7.87 -28.73
N LYS A 34 56.14 7.15 -28.17
CA LYS A 34 55.94 5.84 -27.51
C LYS A 34 55.66 5.97 -26.01
N LEU A 35 54.41 6.29 -25.64
CA LEU A 35 53.87 5.94 -24.32
C LEU A 35 53.30 4.52 -24.39
N SER A 36 54.03 3.54 -23.89
CA SER A 36 53.58 2.14 -23.80
C SER A 36 53.37 1.75 -22.34
N VAL A 37 52.39 0.87 -22.12
CA VAL A 37 51.95 0.43 -20.80
C VAL A 37 51.70 -1.05 -20.89
N ASN A 38 52.25 -1.81 -19.94
CA ASN A 38 52.01 -3.24 -19.85
C ASN A 38 50.55 -3.51 -19.48
N ARG A 39 50.06 -4.71 -19.76
CA ARG A 39 48.73 -5.13 -19.30
C ARG A 39 48.64 -5.02 -17.78
N VAL A 40 47.56 -4.43 -17.28
CA VAL A 40 47.33 -4.24 -15.85
C VAL A 40 46.22 -5.19 -15.43
N TYR A 41 46.51 -6.08 -14.47
CA TYR A 41 45.54 -7.03 -13.94
C TYR A 41 44.90 -6.52 -12.65
N GLU A 42 43.74 -7.06 -12.27
CA GLU A 42 42.98 -6.63 -11.08
C GLU A 42 43.76 -6.74 -9.75
N ASN A 43 44.72 -7.67 -9.67
CA ASN A 43 45.60 -7.83 -8.52
C ASN A 43 46.91 -7.01 -8.60
N ALA A 44 47.10 -6.22 -9.65
CA ALA A 44 48.31 -5.44 -9.83
C ALA A 44 48.38 -4.29 -8.82
N THR A 45 49.51 -4.18 -8.11
CA THR A 45 49.83 -3.07 -7.20
C THR A 45 50.74 -2.02 -7.86
N ARG A 46 51.11 -2.25 -9.12
CA ARG A 46 52.03 -1.40 -9.89
C ARG A 46 51.65 -1.39 -11.37
N ILE A 47 51.84 -0.26 -12.02
CA ILE A 47 51.78 -0.13 -13.48
C ILE A 47 53.18 0.08 -14.02
N ASN A 48 53.58 -0.77 -14.96
CA ASN A 48 54.86 -0.69 -15.64
C ASN A 48 54.68 -0.26 -17.09
N GLY A 49 55.62 0.52 -17.61
CA GLY A 49 55.60 0.95 -19.01
C GLY A 49 56.87 1.68 -19.44
N LYS A 50 56.81 2.24 -20.64
CA LYS A 50 57.88 3.06 -21.21
C LYS A 50 57.31 4.40 -21.72
N THR A 51 58.08 5.46 -21.56
CA THR A 51 57.85 6.79 -22.12
C THR A 51 59.21 7.44 -22.45
N ARG A 52 59.25 8.71 -22.87
CA ARG A 52 60.53 9.42 -23.03
C ARG A 52 61.30 9.49 -21.70
N LYS A 53 62.62 9.35 -21.77
CA LYS A 53 63.52 9.43 -20.60
C LYS A 53 63.23 10.67 -19.76
N LYS A 54 63.29 10.53 -18.43
CA LYS A 54 63.05 11.60 -17.44
C LYS A 54 61.63 12.22 -17.42
N ASN A 55 60.70 11.81 -18.29
CA ASN A 55 59.31 12.29 -18.24
C ASN A 55 58.59 11.86 -16.95
N ILE A 56 57.62 12.66 -16.50
CA ILE A 56 56.72 12.31 -15.40
C ILE A 56 55.45 11.69 -15.98
N VAL A 57 55.12 10.48 -15.53
CA VAL A 57 53.86 9.80 -15.88
C VAL A 57 52.88 10.00 -14.74
N ARG A 58 51.70 10.56 -15.05
CA ARG A 58 50.55 10.69 -14.16
C ARG A 58 49.48 9.68 -14.56
N VAL A 59 49.03 8.86 -13.63
CA VAL A 59 47.97 7.86 -13.80
C VAL A 59 46.75 8.32 -13.03
N LYS A 60 45.67 8.65 -13.74
CA LYS A 60 44.38 8.98 -13.14
C LYS A 60 43.54 7.71 -12.99
N ILE A 61 43.14 7.41 -11.76
CA ILE A 61 42.25 6.31 -11.38
C ILE A 61 41.09 6.92 -10.60
N GLY A 62 39.92 7.01 -11.24
CA GLY A 62 38.79 7.76 -10.69
C GLY A 62 39.18 9.23 -10.43
N LYS A 63 39.02 9.68 -9.19
CA LYS A 63 39.40 11.03 -8.73
C LYS A 63 40.88 11.16 -8.35
N LYS A 64 41.58 10.07 -8.04
CA LYS A 64 42.97 10.08 -7.55
C LYS A 64 43.99 10.03 -8.70
N THR A 65 45.13 10.70 -8.51
CA THR A 65 46.24 10.72 -9.47
C THR A 65 47.53 10.22 -8.82
N TYR A 66 48.15 9.23 -9.44
CA TYR A 66 49.42 8.64 -9.02
C TYR A 66 50.52 9.08 -9.99
N LYS A 67 51.73 9.33 -9.51
CA LYS A 67 52.82 9.85 -10.35
C LYS A 67 54.11 9.04 -10.17
N ALA A 68 54.88 8.90 -11.25
CA ALA A 68 56.25 8.42 -11.20
C ALA A 68 57.09 9.05 -12.31
N LYS A 69 58.37 9.27 -12.04
CA LYS A 69 59.33 9.75 -13.03
C LYS A 69 59.96 8.56 -13.75
N ALA A 70 60.06 8.62 -15.08
CA ALA A 70 60.72 7.62 -15.89
C ALA A 70 62.25 7.72 -15.74
N ASN A 71 62.94 6.57 -15.74
CA ASN A 71 64.39 6.52 -15.59
C ASN A 71 65.14 6.97 -16.88
N LYS A 72 66.48 6.92 -16.87
CA LYS A 72 67.34 7.28 -18.01
C LYS A 72 67.02 6.46 -19.28
N LYS A 73 66.48 5.24 -19.13
CA LYS A 73 66.04 4.33 -20.21
C LYS A 73 64.55 4.49 -20.57
N GLY A 74 63.86 5.47 -19.99
CA GLY A 74 62.43 5.73 -20.24
C GLY A 74 61.45 4.74 -19.58
N LYS A 75 61.93 3.81 -18.75
CA LYS A 75 61.06 2.88 -17.99
C LYS A 75 60.45 3.59 -16.79
N PHE A 76 59.18 3.35 -16.51
CA PHE A 76 58.50 3.86 -15.32
C PHE A 76 57.72 2.75 -14.59
N THR A 77 57.58 2.94 -13.27
CA THR A 77 56.76 2.10 -12.40
C THR A 77 55.97 2.99 -11.46
N VAL A 78 54.64 2.93 -11.53
CA VAL A 78 53.73 3.71 -10.67
C VAL A 78 53.08 2.75 -9.67
N LYS A 79 53.24 2.96 -8.36
CA LYS A 79 52.50 2.24 -7.33
C LYS A 79 51.03 2.68 -7.36
N ILE A 80 50.12 1.71 -7.34
CA ILE A 80 48.66 1.94 -7.41
C ILE A 80 47.93 0.97 -6.47
N PRO A 81 46.72 1.32 -6.00
CA PRO A 81 45.87 0.35 -5.32
C PRO A 81 45.38 -0.73 -6.29
N ARG A 82 44.95 -1.87 -5.74
CA ARG A 82 44.22 -2.88 -6.49
C ARG A 82 42.85 -2.34 -6.89
N VAL A 83 42.40 -2.68 -8.09
CA VAL A 83 41.14 -2.17 -8.64
C VAL A 83 40.46 -3.29 -9.41
N ALA A 84 39.13 -3.34 -9.37
CA ALA A 84 38.35 -4.33 -10.11
C ALA A 84 38.58 -4.24 -11.64
N ALA A 85 38.45 -5.39 -12.31
CA ALA A 85 38.49 -5.48 -13.78
C ALA A 85 37.48 -4.52 -14.46
N GLY A 86 37.82 -4.08 -15.67
CA GLY A 86 37.02 -3.17 -16.49
C GLY A 86 37.20 -1.68 -16.16
N LYS A 87 37.86 -1.33 -15.05
CA LYS A 87 38.10 0.09 -14.72
C LYS A 87 39.16 0.70 -15.65
N LYS A 88 38.89 1.94 -16.07
CA LYS A 88 39.72 2.71 -17.00
C LYS A 88 40.78 3.51 -16.24
N TYR A 89 42.03 3.41 -16.69
CA TYR A 89 43.12 4.27 -16.25
C TYR A 89 43.51 5.22 -17.39
N THR A 90 43.70 6.49 -17.06
CA THR A 90 44.20 7.49 -18.00
C THR A 90 45.62 7.85 -17.61
N LEU A 91 46.58 7.46 -18.45
CA LEU A 91 47.99 7.80 -18.28
C LEU A 91 48.32 9.02 -19.13
N LYS A 92 48.91 10.04 -18.52
CA LYS A 92 49.44 11.22 -19.19
C LYS A 92 50.92 11.34 -18.89
N SER A 93 51.75 11.33 -19.92
CA SER A 93 53.19 11.59 -19.79
C SER A 93 53.46 13.07 -20.00
N TYR A 94 54.34 13.66 -19.20
CA TYR A 94 54.71 15.07 -19.26
C TYR A 94 56.24 15.26 -19.35
N LYS A 95 56.68 16.25 -20.12
CA LYS A 95 58.05 16.80 -20.09
C LYS A 95 57.96 18.19 -19.47
N GLY A 96 58.39 18.34 -18.22
CA GLY A 96 58.09 19.55 -17.44
C GLY A 96 56.56 19.74 -17.31
N LYS A 97 56.06 20.94 -17.64
CA LYS A 97 54.62 21.25 -17.66
C LYS A 97 53.90 20.79 -18.94
N LYS A 98 54.63 20.51 -20.03
CA LYS A 98 54.07 20.15 -21.34
C LYS A 98 53.59 18.70 -21.40
N LEU A 99 52.32 18.48 -21.78
CA LEU A 99 51.78 17.14 -22.05
C LEU A 99 52.46 16.54 -23.27
N TYR A 100 53.04 15.36 -23.10
CA TYR A 100 53.73 14.63 -24.15
C TYR A 100 52.81 13.64 -24.88
N LYS A 101 52.10 12.78 -24.14
CA LYS A 101 51.16 11.79 -24.71
C LYS A 101 50.16 11.32 -23.65
N THR A 102 48.95 10.98 -24.11
CA THR A 102 47.92 10.34 -23.30
C THR A 102 47.68 8.91 -23.80
N LYS A 103 47.46 7.96 -22.88
CA LYS A 103 47.08 6.59 -23.17
C LYS A 103 46.02 6.11 -22.19
N LYS A 104 44.98 5.46 -22.71
CA LYS A 104 43.95 4.81 -21.91
C LYS A 104 44.25 3.31 -21.86
N VAL A 105 44.18 2.73 -20.66
CA VAL A 105 44.26 1.28 -20.46
C VAL A 105 43.14 0.84 -19.53
N TYR A 106 42.82 -0.44 -19.55
CA TYR A 106 41.78 -1.03 -18.70
C TYR A 106 42.37 -2.12 -17.84
N VAL A 107 41.82 -2.27 -16.64
CA VAL A 107 42.17 -3.36 -15.74
C VAL A 107 41.59 -4.67 -16.28
N ILE A 108 42.42 -5.69 -16.40
CA ILE A 108 42.08 -6.99 -16.99
C ILE A 108 41.81 -8.00 -15.87
N ALA A 109 40.77 -8.82 -16.06
CA ALA A 109 40.47 -9.94 -15.14
C ALA A 109 41.54 -11.04 -15.25
N LYS A 110 41.96 -11.59 -14.10
CA LYS A 110 42.96 -12.68 -14.07
C LYS A 110 42.33 -14.03 -14.42
N LYS A 111 41.08 -14.23 -13.98
CA LYS A 111 40.23 -15.41 -14.18
C LYS A 111 38.90 -14.99 -14.81
N LEU A 112 38.05 -15.96 -15.15
CA LEU A 112 36.65 -15.68 -15.51
C LEU A 112 35.97 -15.00 -14.31
N LYS A 113 35.21 -13.95 -14.59
CA LYS A 113 34.38 -13.25 -13.64
C LYS A 113 33.02 -13.01 -14.27
N ILE A 114 31.98 -13.58 -13.70
CA ILE A 114 30.61 -13.34 -14.11
C ILE A 114 30.05 -12.21 -13.22
N ASN A 115 29.44 -11.18 -13.81
CA ASN A 115 28.82 -10.09 -13.05
C ASN A 115 27.59 -10.60 -12.27
N LYS A 116 27.11 -9.83 -11.29
CA LYS A 116 25.84 -10.14 -10.62
C LYS A 116 24.70 -9.95 -11.63
N TYR A 117 23.68 -10.80 -11.53
CA TYR A 117 22.47 -10.72 -12.32
C TYR A 117 21.30 -11.27 -11.50
N THR A 118 20.10 -10.81 -11.81
CA THR A 118 18.83 -11.22 -11.19
C THR A 118 18.02 -12.09 -12.16
N PRO A 119 16.97 -12.79 -11.71
CA PRO A 119 16.07 -13.53 -12.61
C PRO A 119 15.55 -12.66 -13.76
N ASN A 120 15.27 -11.39 -13.46
CA ASN A 120 14.74 -10.39 -14.41
C ASN A 120 15.78 -9.75 -15.33
N SER A 121 17.06 -10.06 -15.14
CA SER A 121 18.10 -9.52 -16.00
C SER A 121 17.87 -9.94 -17.45
N LYS A 122 18.02 -9.00 -18.38
CA LYS A 122 17.89 -9.23 -19.84
C LYS A 122 19.23 -9.54 -20.53
N SER A 123 20.30 -9.58 -19.73
CA SER A 123 21.63 -9.92 -20.22
C SER A 123 22.48 -10.47 -19.10
N ILE A 124 23.41 -11.33 -19.46
CA ILE A 124 24.51 -11.74 -18.58
C ILE A 124 25.81 -11.20 -19.15
N SER A 125 26.68 -10.74 -18.26
CA SER A 125 27.95 -10.14 -18.65
C SER A 125 29.04 -10.51 -17.68
N GLY A 126 30.27 -10.25 -18.08
CA GLY A 126 31.42 -10.51 -17.25
C GLY A 126 32.71 -10.07 -17.89
N TYR A 127 33.80 -10.52 -17.28
CA TYR A 127 35.15 -10.30 -17.75
C TYR A 127 35.89 -11.62 -17.81
N THR A 128 36.76 -11.74 -18.80
CA THR A 128 37.75 -12.80 -18.91
C THR A 128 39.01 -12.21 -19.51
N ARG A 129 39.98 -13.04 -19.92
CA ARG A 129 41.17 -12.55 -20.63
C ARG A 129 40.78 -12.01 -22.02
N PRO A 130 41.44 -10.96 -22.50
CA PRO A 130 41.11 -10.35 -23.78
C PRO A 130 41.17 -11.36 -24.94
N SER A 131 40.22 -11.22 -25.87
CA SER A 131 40.07 -12.06 -27.07
C SER A 131 39.69 -13.53 -26.85
N TYR A 132 39.45 -13.97 -25.61
CA TYR A 132 39.02 -15.35 -25.35
C TYR A 132 37.58 -15.58 -25.84
N LYS A 133 37.26 -16.81 -26.25
CA LYS A 133 35.92 -17.20 -26.66
C LYS A 133 35.11 -17.59 -25.42
N VAL A 134 33.87 -17.11 -25.32
CA VAL A 134 32.96 -17.32 -24.19
C VAL A 134 31.72 -18.02 -24.73
N LYS A 135 31.41 -19.20 -24.21
CA LYS A 135 30.19 -19.96 -24.47
C LYS A 135 29.33 -19.89 -23.21
N VAL A 136 28.12 -19.35 -23.33
CA VAL A 136 27.19 -19.13 -22.21
C VAL A 136 25.96 -19.99 -22.43
N LYS A 137 25.71 -20.96 -21.54
CA LYS A 137 24.52 -21.81 -21.57
C LYS A 137 23.46 -21.24 -20.63
N ILE A 138 22.32 -20.84 -21.20
CA ILE A 138 21.16 -20.29 -20.49
C ILE A 138 20.00 -21.24 -20.80
N ALA A 139 19.46 -21.90 -19.77
CA ALA A 139 18.54 -23.03 -19.94
C ALA A 139 19.12 -24.08 -20.93
N SER A 140 18.40 -24.39 -22.01
CA SER A 140 18.85 -25.33 -23.05
C SER A 140 19.70 -24.70 -24.16
N LYS A 141 19.74 -23.37 -24.28
CA LYS A 141 20.42 -22.67 -25.38
C LYS A 141 21.86 -22.26 -25.04
N THR A 142 22.76 -22.37 -26.02
CA THR A 142 24.17 -21.94 -25.88
C THR A 142 24.48 -20.76 -26.80
N TYR A 143 25.00 -19.69 -26.20
CA TYR A 143 25.39 -18.47 -26.89
C TYR A 143 26.91 -18.35 -26.95
N VAL A 144 27.47 -17.99 -28.11
CA VAL A 144 28.92 -17.85 -28.28
C VAL A 144 29.28 -16.39 -28.56
N LYS A 145 30.21 -15.84 -27.77
CA LYS A 145 30.77 -14.49 -27.97
C LYS A 145 32.28 -14.48 -27.82
N LYS A 146 32.94 -13.53 -28.46
CA LYS A 146 34.36 -13.24 -28.23
C LYS A 146 34.46 -12.07 -27.25
N ALA A 147 35.26 -12.23 -26.20
CA ALA A 147 35.52 -11.15 -25.25
C ALA A 147 36.31 -10.03 -25.93
N SER A 148 36.05 -8.78 -25.51
CA SER A 148 36.75 -7.60 -26.02
C SER A 148 38.26 -7.80 -26.01
N ALA A 149 38.92 -7.49 -27.13
CA ALA A 149 40.38 -7.56 -27.26
C ALA A 149 41.12 -6.53 -26.37
N VAL A 150 40.40 -5.52 -25.86
CA VAL A 150 40.96 -4.46 -25.01
C VAL A 150 40.67 -4.73 -23.54
N THR A 151 39.41 -4.99 -23.18
CA THR A 151 38.96 -5.04 -21.78
C THR A 151 38.70 -6.46 -21.28
N GLY A 152 38.57 -7.44 -22.18
CA GLY A 152 38.08 -8.77 -21.83
C GLY A 152 36.60 -8.82 -21.46
N TYR A 153 35.86 -7.72 -21.64
CA TYR A 153 34.42 -7.66 -21.40
C TYR A 153 33.65 -8.51 -22.40
N TRP A 154 32.62 -9.19 -21.93
CA TRP A 154 31.65 -9.91 -22.74
C TRP A 154 30.23 -9.69 -22.21
N LYS A 155 29.26 -9.76 -23.11
CA LYS A 155 27.82 -9.67 -22.79
C LYS A 155 27.04 -10.55 -23.76
N VAL A 156 26.10 -11.31 -23.21
CA VAL A 156 25.13 -12.13 -23.94
C VAL A 156 23.74 -11.64 -23.58
N LYS A 157 22.90 -11.45 -24.59
CA LYS A 157 21.46 -11.19 -24.45
C LYS A 157 20.73 -12.42 -25.01
N PRO A 158 19.78 -13.01 -24.27
CA PRO A 158 18.90 -14.02 -24.82
C PRO A 158 18.07 -13.46 -26.00
N ASP A 159 17.58 -14.38 -26.84
CA ASP A 159 16.72 -14.03 -27.97
C ASP A 159 15.44 -13.34 -27.48
N ASN A 160 14.88 -12.44 -28.28
CA ASN A 160 13.66 -11.69 -27.99
C ASN A 160 13.68 -10.98 -26.62
N ASN A 161 14.88 -10.61 -26.14
CA ASN A 161 15.06 -9.90 -24.88
C ASN A 161 14.50 -10.66 -23.65
N LYS A 162 14.44 -12.00 -23.73
CA LYS A 162 13.94 -12.86 -22.64
C LYS A 162 14.77 -12.67 -21.36
N LYS A 163 14.09 -12.82 -20.22
CA LYS A 163 14.70 -12.84 -18.88
C LYS A 163 15.67 -14.03 -18.77
N ILE A 164 16.76 -13.88 -18.03
CA ILE A 164 17.70 -14.99 -17.78
C ILE A 164 17.03 -16.08 -16.94
N GLY A 165 16.21 -15.69 -15.95
CA GLY A 165 15.34 -16.55 -15.14
C GLY A 165 16.04 -17.51 -14.18
N THR A 166 17.19 -18.07 -14.54
CA THR A 166 17.78 -19.25 -13.89
C THR A 166 19.31 -19.17 -13.74
N THR A 167 19.90 -20.27 -13.27
CA THR A 167 21.34 -20.51 -13.17
C THR A 167 21.98 -20.55 -14.55
N VAL A 168 23.14 -19.91 -14.71
CA VAL A 168 23.86 -19.86 -15.99
C VAL A 168 25.21 -20.56 -15.87
N SER A 169 25.57 -21.35 -16.88
CA SER A 169 26.89 -21.96 -17.01
C SER A 169 27.70 -21.24 -18.08
N VAL A 170 28.91 -20.80 -17.73
CA VAL A 170 29.81 -20.05 -18.61
C VAL A 170 31.10 -20.83 -18.81
N LYS A 171 31.36 -21.21 -20.06
CA LYS A 171 32.60 -21.86 -20.50
C LYS A 171 33.45 -20.86 -21.29
N VAL A 172 34.66 -20.60 -20.82
CA VAL A 172 35.66 -19.79 -21.53
C VAL A 172 36.68 -20.72 -22.19
N VAL A 173 37.01 -20.45 -23.45
CA VAL A 173 38.06 -21.13 -24.22
C VAL A 173 39.17 -20.14 -24.52
N ASN A 174 40.40 -20.47 -24.12
CA ASN A 174 41.58 -19.66 -24.41
C ASN A 174 41.98 -19.73 -25.90
N THR A 175 42.95 -18.91 -26.32
CA THR A 175 43.42 -18.89 -27.72
C THR A 175 44.15 -20.16 -28.16
N LYS A 176 44.47 -21.07 -27.22
CA LYS A 176 45.14 -22.35 -27.43
C LYS A 176 44.19 -23.56 -27.22
N GLY A 177 42.88 -23.33 -27.10
CA GLY A 177 41.88 -24.39 -26.89
C GLY A 177 41.61 -24.82 -25.43
N LYS A 178 42.42 -24.43 -24.43
CA LYS A 178 42.18 -24.76 -23.00
C LYS A 178 40.89 -24.10 -22.50
N THR A 179 40.11 -24.82 -21.71
CA THR A 179 38.82 -24.35 -21.21
C THR A 179 38.79 -24.13 -19.69
N VAL A 180 37.87 -23.25 -19.26
CA VAL A 180 37.47 -23.03 -17.86
C VAL A 180 35.94 -22.94 -17.84
N ILE A 181 35.28 -23.63 -16.92
CA ILE A 181 33.82 -23.63 -16.77
C ILE A 181 33.48 -23.09 -15.38
N GLU A 182 32.51 -22.19 -15.31
CA GLU A 182 31.98 -21.66 -14.05
C GLU A 182 30.47 -21.59 -14.14
N THR A 183 29.79 -22.10 -13.13
CA THR A 183 28.34 -22.00 -13.00
C THR A 183 28.03 -20.96 -11.95
N LYS A 184 27.10 -20.05 -12.23
CA LYS A 184 26.71 -18.99 -11.30
C LYS A 184 25.19 -18.96 -11.16
N LYS A 185 24.72 -18.95 -9.93
CA LYS A 185 23.31 -18.69 -9.60
C LYS A 185 23.01 -17.19 -9.68
N HIS A 186 21.76 -16.86 -9.96
CA HIS A 186 21.31 -15.47 -9.89
C HIS A 186 21.30 -14.98 -8.44
N VAL A 187 21.30 -13.67 -8.27
CA VAL A 187 21.02 -13.02 -6.99
C VAL A 187 19.52 -12.75 -6.93
N HIS A 188 18.88 -13.12 -5.83
CA HIS A 188 17.46 -12.86 -5.63
C HIS A 188 17.19 -11.35 -5.54
N ASP A 189 16.10 -10.94 -6.16
CA ASP A 189 15.55 -9.59 -6.13
C ASP A 189 14.15 -9.73 -5.53
N TYR A 190 14.12 -9.68 -4.19
CA TYR A 190 12.94 -9.96 -3.38
C TYR A 190 12.04 -8.72 -3.33
N LYS A 191 10.76 -8.93 -3.59
CA LYS A 191 9.71 -7.90 -3.49
C LYS A 191 8.78 -8.24 -2.36
N ALA A 192 8.38 -7.22 -1.60
CA ALA A 192 7.42 -7.36 -0.51
C ALA A 192 6.07 -7.87 -1.03
N VAL A 193 5.45 -8.75 -0.27
CA VAL A 193 4.09 -9.27 -0.50
C VAL A 193 3.25 -8.88 0.70
N TYR A 194 2.05 -8.36 0.44
CA TYR A 194 1.14 -7.89 1.47
C TYR A 194 -0.17 -8.68 1.41
N LYS A 195 -0.81 -8.89 2.56
CA LYS A 195 -2.22 -9.27 2.65
C LYS A 195 -3.00 -8.08 3.19
N THR A 196 -4.25 -7.95 2.77
CA THR A 196 -5.20 -7.02 3.39
C THR A 196 -5.92 -7.77 4.51
N VAL A 197 -5.94 -7.19 5.70
CA VAL A 197 -6.71 -7.66 6.84
C VAL A 197 -7.80 -6.61 7.09
N HIS A 198 -9.06 -7.07 7.10
CA HIS A 198 -10.19 -6.21 7.43
C HIS A 198 -10.39 -6.22 8.95
N HIS A 199 -10.61 -5.04 9.53
CA HIS A 199 -11.01 -4.86 10.91
C HIS A 199 -12.42 -4.28 10.93
N ASP A 200 -13.34 -4.98 11.58
CA ASP A 200 -14.75 -4.58 11.66
C ASP A 200 -14.93 -3.31 12.51
N GLU A 201 -16.07 -2.65 12.32
CA GLU A 201 -16.47 -1.52 13.16
C GLU A 201 -16.71 -1.99 14.60
N ALA A 202 -16.19 -1.24 15.57
CA ALA A 202 -16.46 -1.45 16.99
C ALA A 202 -17.20 -0.24 17.57
N GLY A 203 -18.17 -0.51 18.42
CA GLY A 203 -19.00 0.50 19.07
C GLY A 203 -19.74 -0.04 20.27
N HIS A 204 -20.56 0.81 20.87
CA HIS A 204 -21.43 0.47 22.01
C HIS A 204 -22.76 1.22 21.92
N TYR A 205 -23.76 0.75 22.68
CA TYR A 205 -25.02 1.46 22.81
C TYR A 205 -24.97 2.45 23.97
N GLU A 206 -25.38 3.68 23.71
CA GLU A 206 -25.64 4.70 24.73
C GLU A 206 -27.13 4.92 24.91
N THR A 207 -27.57 5.08 26.16
CA THR A 207 -28.94 5.47 26.48
C THR A 207 -29.04 6.99 26.40
N VAL A 208 -29.94 7.48 25.56
CA VAL A 208 -30.23 8.92 25.42
C VAL A 208 -31.68 9.20 25.77
N GLU A 209 -31.91 10.35 26.42
CA GLU A 209 -33.24 10.85 26.73
C GLU A 209 -33.87 11.45 25.47
N ALA A 210 -35.11 11.06 25.20
CA ALA A 210 -36.03 11.73 24.31
C ALA A 210 -36.96 12.60 25.17
N PRO A 211 -36.91 13.94 25.05
CA PRO A 211 -37.68 14.82 25.91
C PRO A 211 -39.18 14.62 25.70
N ALA A 212 -39.96 14.94 26.74
CA ALA A 212 -41.41 15.04 26.63
C ALA A 212 -41.79 16.06 25.55
N TRP A 213 -42.90 15.80 24.85
CA TRP A 213 -43.36 16.67 23.78
C TRP A 213 -44.88 16.59 23.63
N ASP A 214 -45.46 17.68 23.15
CA ASP A 214 -46.89 17.77 22.92
C ASP A 214 -47.18 17.61 21.42
N GLU A 215 -48.21 16.82 21.09
CA GLU A 215 -48.78 16.77 19.74
C GLU A 215 -50.19 17.30 19.70
N THR A 216 -50.49 18.08 18.67
CA THR A 216 -51.86 18.45 18.33
C THR A 216 -52.42 17.40 17.38
N VAL A 217 -53.51 16.74 17.80
CA VAL A 217 -54.19 15.70 17.03
C VAL A 217 -55.66 16.04 16.85
N GLN A 218 -56.19 15.70 15.68
CA GLN A 218 -57.61 15.89 15.39
C GLN A 218 -58.43 14.72 15.96
N ARG A 219 -59.48 15.07 16.70
CA ARG A 219 -60.39 14.15 17.39
C ARG A 219 -61.84 14.58 17.17
N ARG A 220 -62.78 13.62 17.24
CA ARG A 220 -64.20 13.89 17.04
C ARG A 220 -64.90 14.01 18.38
N HIS A 221 -65.28 15.22 18.75
CA HIS A 221 -65.97 15.52 20.00
C HIS A 221 -67.45 15.83 19.75
N GLN A 222 -68.30 15.58 20.75
CA GLN A 222 -69.67 16.08 20.77
C GLN A 222 -69.64 17.55 21.20
N VAL A 223 -70.12 18.44 20.35
CA VAL A 223 -70.18 19.88 20.63
C VAL A 223 -71.63 20.31 20.67
N CYS A 224 -72.00 21.10 21.66
CA CYS A 224 -73.31 21.72 21.74
C CYS A 224 -73.45 22.80 20.65
N PHE A 225 -74.42 22.67 19.76
CA PHE A 225 -74.62 23.61 18.66
C PHE A 225 -75.22 24.94 19.07
N VAL A 226 -75.75 25.03 20.30
CA VAL A 226 -76.34 26.27 20.83
C VAL A 226 -75.28 27.15 21.51
N CYS A 227 -74.46 26.56 22.39
CA CYS A 227 -73.50 27.32 23.21
C CYS A 227 -72.03 27.06 22.85
N GLY A 228 -71.74 26.14 21.93
CA GLY A 228 -70.38 25.81 21.50
C GLY A 228 -69.55 25.02 22.53
N ARG A 229 -70.13 24.62 23.67
CA ARG A 229 -69.42 23.82 24.67
C ARG A 229 -69.04 22.47 24.09
N ASP A 230 -67.77 22.12 24.22
CA ASP A 230 -67.24 20.80 23.91
C ASP A 230 -67.65 19.82 25.01
N LYS A 231 -68.70 19.06 24.74
CA LYS A 231 -69.31 18.14 25.69
C LYS A 231 -68.44 16.92 25.93
N THR A 232 -67.65 16.49 24.94
CA THR A 232 -66.71 15.39 25.14
C THR A 232 -65.55 15.82 26.04
N GLN A 233 -64.95 16.98 25.80
CA GLN A 233 -63.88 17.49 26.67
C GLN A 233 -64.38 17.81 28.08
N ASP A 234 -65.56 18.43 28.22
CA ASP A 234 -66.14 18.74 29.55
C ASP A 234 -66.42 17.46 30.37
N PHE A 235 -66.85 16.38 29.71
CA PHE A 235 -66.98 15.07 30.35
C PHE A 235 -65.62 14.48 30.76
N ILE A 236 -64.62 14.51 29.88
CA ILE A 236 -63.23 14.10 30.19
C ILE A 236 -62.70 14.86 31.41
N ASP A 237 -62.88 16.18 31.41
CA ASP A 237 -62.44 17.06 32.48
C ASP A 237 -63.17 16.73 33.79
N SER A 238 -64.47 16.38 33.73
CA SER A 238 -65.22 15.98 34.91
C SER A 238 -64.69 14.71 35.55
N ILE A 239 -64.18 13.77 34.76
CA ILE A 239 -63.57 12.53 35.24
C ILE A 239 -62.21 12.83 35.84
N ASN A 240 -61.34 13.53 35.10
CA ASN A 240 -59.99 13.89 35.54
C ASN A 240 -60.01 14.68 36.86
N ASN A 241 -60.98 15.60 36.99
CA ASN A 241 -61.14 16.45 38.17
C ASN A 241 -62.07 15.85 39.23
N LYS A 242 -62.64 14.67 39.01
CA LYS A 242 -63.61 14.00 39.89
C LYS A 242 -64.81 14.88 40.26
N THR A 243 -65.30 15.67 39.31
CA THR A 243 -66.45 16.57 39.49
C THR A 243 -67.76 16.00 38.94
N TYR A 244 -67.75 14.77 38.42
CA TYR A 244 -68.97 14.04 38.09
C TYR A 244 -69.81 13.74 39.36
N PRO A 245 -71.14 13.61 39.23
CA PRO A 245 -72.02 13.30 40.35
C PRO A 245 -71.62 12.00 41.04
N GLN A 246 -71.45 12.05 42.36
CA GLN A 246 -71.24 10.86 43.16
C GLN A 246 -72.61 10.21 43.41
N LEU A 247 -72.79 8.98 42.89
CA LEU A 247 -74.03 8.21 42.97
C LEU A 247 -73.81 6.95 43.82
N PRO A 248 -74.85 6.46 44.54
CA PRO A 248 -76.20 7.00 44.65
C PRO A 248 -76.28 8.30 45.49
N ASN A 249 -77.31 9.12 45.26
CA ASN A 249 -77.60 10.32 46.04
C ASN A 249 -79.11 10.49 46.33
N GLU A 250 -79.51 11.58 46.99
CA GLU A 250 -80.91 11.84 47.38
C GLU A 250 -81.89 11.91 46.20
N TYR A 251 -81.41 12.27 45.00
CA TYR A 251 -82.23 12.42 43.80
C TYR A 251 -82.15 11.24 42.83
N PHE A 252 -81.14 10.38 43.02
CA PHE A 252 -80.88 9.26 42.14
C PHE A 252 -80.35 8.09 42.99
N THR A 253 -81.29 7.24 43.39
CA THR A 253 -81.09 6.17 44.37
C THR A 253 -80.38 4.96 43.75
N ILE A 254 -79.97 4.01 44.59
CA ILE A 254 -79.37 2.76 44.11
C ILE A 254 -80.35 1.94 43.26
N ASP A 255 -81.65 2.06 43.52
CA ASP A 255 -82.67 1.36 42.74
C ASP A 255 -82.79 1.99 41.35
N ASP A 256 -82.72 3.33 41.25
CA ASP A 256 -82.68 4.05 39.96
C ASP A 256 -81.42 3.71 39.14
N MET A 257 -80.28 3.56 39.80
CA MET A 257 -79.03 3.11 39.16
C MET A 257 -79.20 1.70 38.57
N LYS A 258 -79.79 0.77 39.34
CA LYS A 258 -80.04 -0.62 38.89
C LYS A 258 -81.03 -0.67 37.73
N GLU A 259 -82.06 0.17 37.72
CA GLU A 259 -82.98 0.30 36.59
C GLU A 259 -82.26 0.73 35.30
N GLN A 260 -81.23 1.56 35.42
CA GLN A 260 -80.37 1.95 34.29
C GLN A 260 -79.23 0.94 33.98
N GLY A 261 -79.26 -0.23 34.61
CA GLY A 261 -78.35 -1.34 34.31
C GLY A 261 -77.04 -1.35 35.10
N TRP A 262 -76.91 -0.53 36.14
CA TRP A 262 -75.77 -0.60 37.05
C TRP A 262 -75.79 -1.88 37.91
N THR A 263 -74.61 -2.45 38.16
CA THR A 263 -74.41 -3.61 39.05
C THR A 263 -73.21 -3.40 39.97
N GLU A 264 -73.19 -4.08 41.13
CA GLU A 264 -72.10 -3.95 42.09
C GLU A 264 -70.77 -4.53 41.54
N GLU A 265 -70.86 -5.60 40.77
CA GLU A 265 -69.69 -6.28 40.19
C GLU A 265 -69.11 -5.57 38.96
N ALA A 266 -69.97 -5.03 38.07
CA ALA A 266 -69.54 -4.47 36.78
C ALA A 266 -69.64 -2.94 36.68
N GLY A 267 -70.27 -2.27 37.65
CA GLY A 267 -70.49 -0.82 37.62
C GLY A 267 -71.51 -0.40 36.56
N TRP A 268 -71.33 0.80 36.01
CA TRP A 268 -72.19 1.37 34.96
C TRP A 268 -72.01 0.66 33.61
N PRO A 269 -73.09 0.43 32.84
CA PRO A 269 -72.97 -0.03 31.46
C PRO A 269 -72.35 1.07 30.58
N HIS A 270 -71.13 0.83 30.11
CA HIS A 270 -70.43 1.71 29.19
C HIS A 270 -70.64 1.27 27.74
N TYR A 271 -71.01 2.21 26.87
CA TYR A 271 -71.22 1.99 25.44
C TYR A 271 -69.95 2.30 24.63
N ASN A 272 -69.96 1.97 23.33
CA ASN A 272 -68.80 2.20 22.44
C ASN A 272 -68.29 3.65 22.43
N SER A 273 -69.16 4.64 22.66
CA SER A 273 -68.79 6.05 22.79
C SER A 273 -67.96 6.33 24.05
N ASP A 274 -68.30 5.69 25.17
CA ASP A 274 -67.59 5.82 26.43
C ASP A 274 -66.18 5.24 26.31
N TYR A 275 -66.07 4.03 25.74
CA TYR A 275 -64.77 3.39 25.50
C TYR A 275 -63.85 4.20 24.58
N ALA A 276 -64.40 4.91 23.59
CA ALA A 276 -63.61 5.78 22.73
C ALA A 276 -63.01 6.96 23.53
N ILE A 277 -63.79 7.54 24.44
CA ILE A 277 -63.35 8.63 25.34
C ILE A 277 -62.30 8.12 26.33
N TYR A 278 -62.52 6.95 26.95
CA TYR A 278 -61.54 6.36 27.89
C TYR A 278 -60.21 6.05 27.21
N LYS A 279 -60.26 5.52 25.99
CA LYS A 279 -59.07 5.29 25.18
C LYS A 279 -58.33 6.59 24.87
N GLU A 280 -59.04 7.68 24.66
CA GLU A 280 -58.47 9.01 24.42
C GLU A 280 -57.80 9.59 25.67
N MET A 281 -58.37 9.36 26.85
CA MET A 281 -57.77 9.73 28.14
C MET A 281 -56.58 8.84 28.56
N GLY A 282 -56.32 7.74 27.84
CA GLY A 282 -55.28 6.78 28.21
C GLY A 282 -55.57 6.01 29.51
N VAL A 283 -56.84 5.96 29.94
CA VAL A 283 -57.27 5.29 31.16
C VAL A 283 -57.84 3.90 30.85
N ASN A 284 -57.62 2.95 31.76
CA ASN A 284 -58.17 1.60 31.62
C ASN A 284 -59.69 1.66 31.91
N PRO A 285 -60.57 1.09 31.06
CA PRO A 285 -62.02 1.10 31.32
C PRO A 285 -62.43 0.51 32.67
N GLU A 286 -61.63 -0.38 33.25
CA GLU A 286 -61.86 -0.95 34.59
C GLU A 286 -61.81 0.12 35.70
N ASP A 287 -61.01 1.18 35.51
CA ASP A 287 -60.89 2.32 36.44
C ASP A 287 -62.11 3.27 36.36
N MET A 288 -63.02 3.04 35.40
CA MET A 288 -64.19 3.88 35.12
C MET A 288 -65.51 3.24 35.56
N LYS A 289 -65.48 2.15 36.35
CA LYS A 289 -66.67 1.40 36.76
C LYS A 289 -67.76 2.25 37.46
N ASP A 290 -67.34 3.23 38.27
CA ASP A 290 -68.23 4.07 39.09
C ASP A 290 -68.50 5.44 38.43
N VAL A 291 -67.92 5.68 37.26
CA VAL A 291 -68.16 6.90 36.48
C VAL A 291 -69.49 6.74 35.74
N PRO A 292 -70.45 7.67 35.90
CA PRO A 292 -71.69 7.61 35.13
C PRO A 292 -71.42 7.75 33.62
N PRO A 293 -72.19 7.06 32.75
CA PRO A 293 -71.90 6.99 31.33
C PRO A 293 -72.06 8.36 30.64
N PHE A 294 -71.33 8.59 29.55
CA PHE A 294 -71.39 9.82 28.76
C PHE A 294 -72.79 10.09 28.22
N GLY A 295 -73.56 9.03 27.95
CA GLY A 295 -74.97 9.17 27.58
C GLY A 295 -75.81 9.86 28.66
N MET A 296 -75.57 9.56 29.94
CA MET A 296 -76.24 10.21 31.07
C MET A 296 -75.80 11.66 31.24
N TYR A 297 -74.50 11.93 31.05
CA TYR A 297 -73.98 13.29 30.99
C TYR A 297 -74.66 14.11 29.88
N LEU A 298 -74.80 13.56 28.66
CA LEU A 298 -75.47 14.26 27.56
C LEU A 298 -76.97 14.44 27.82
N ALA A 299 -77.65 13.41 28.34
CA ALA A 299 -79.09 13.44 28.61
C ALA A 299 -79.45 14.46 29.70
N SER A 300 -78.54 14.73 30.64
CA SER A 300 -78.70 15.78 31.65
C SER A 300 -78.35 17.18 31.16
N GLY A 301 -77.92 17.34 29.89
CA GLY A 301 -77.43 18.63 29.39
C GLY A 301 -76.01 18.98 29.89
N GLY A 302 -75.29 18.01 30.44
CA GLY A 302 -74.09 18.16 31.24
C GLY A 302 -74.41 18.15 32.74
N TRP A 303 -73.40 17.90 33.58
CA TRP A 303 -73.59 17.81 35.04
C TRP A 303 -74.17 19.08 35.67
N ASP A 304 -74.02 20.23 35.02
CA ASP A 304 -74.57 21.52 35.44
C ASP A 304 -75.96 21.85 34.86
N GLY A 305 -76.53 20.98 34.01
CA GLY A 305 -77.81 21.18 33.35
C GLY A 305 -77.84 22.31 32.31
N HIS A 306 -76.74 23.03 32.07
CA HIS A 306 -76.77 24.26 31.26
C HIS A 306 -76.93 23.99 29.75
N CYS A 307 -76.87 22.74 29.29
CA CYS A 307 -77.28 22.38 27.93
C CYS A 307 -78.49 21.46 27.88
N ASP A 308 -79.32 21.45 28.93
CA ASP A 308 -80.57 20.69 28.89
C ASP A 308 -81.45 21.20 27.73
N GLY A 309 -82.01 20.27 26.96
CA GLY A 309 -82.77 20.55 25.74
C GLY A 309 -81.98 21.14 24.55
N HIS A 310 -80.66 21.31 24.64
CA HIS A 310 -79.85 21.77 23.51
C HIS A 310 -79.51 20.64 22.54
N ASN A 311 -79.41 20.96 21.24
CA ASN A 311 -78.88 20.04 20.24
C ASN A 311 -77.35 19.99 20.30
N TYR A 312 -76.79 18.79 20.15
CA TYR A 312 -75.36 18.53 20.05
C TYR A 312 -75.06 17.62 18.85
N GLY A 313 -73.82 17.64 18.39
CA GLY A 313 -73.37 16.71 17.37
C GLY A 313 -71.86 16.69 17.21
N SER A 314 -71.39 15.78 16.35
CA SER A 314 -69.96 15.51 16.21
C SER A 314 -69.25 16.59 15.40
N GLN A 315 -68.19 17.18 15.97
CA GLN A 315 -67.27 18.08 15.29
C GLN A 315 -65.83 17.61 15.46
N THR A 316 -64.97 17.92 14.49
CA THR A 316 -63.54 17.69 14.63
C THR A 316 -62.93 18.85 15.39
N VAL A 317 -62.24 18.55 16.49
CA VAL A 317 -61.51 19.52 17.30
C VAL A 317 -60.04 19.13 17.39
N ASP A 318 -59.18 20.13 17.58
CA ASP A 318 -57.74 19.93 17.81
C ASP A 318 -57.49 19.72 19.30
N VAL A 319 -57.02 18.53 19.68
CA VAL A 319 -56.69 18.15 21.06
C VAL A 319 -55.18 18.07 21.22
N THR A 320 -54.66 18.54 22.36
CA THR A 320 -53.25 18.40 22.69
C THR A 320 -53.02 17.12 23.49
N VAL A 321 -52.21 16.21 22.97
CA VAL A 321 -51.78 14.97 23.63
C VAL A 321 -50.35 15.12 24.12
N HIS A 322 -50.13 14.91 25.41
CA HIS A 322 -48.81 14.96 26.03
C HIS A 322 -48.11 13.59 25.94
N HIS A 323 -46.87 13.57 25.44
CA HIS A 323 -46.00 12.40 25.47
C HIS A 323 -44.91 12.59 26.52
N GLU A 324 -44.87 11.68 27.50
CA GLU A 324 -43.85 11.69 28.55
C GLU A 324 -42.43 11.45 28.01
N ALA A 325 -41.43 11.92 28.74
CA ALA A 325 -40.03 11.70 28.39
C ALA A 325 -39.71 10.19 28.42
N THR A 326 -38.99 9.71 27.40
CA THR A 326 -38.61 8.29 27.27
C THR A 326 -37.11 8.16 27.01
N THR A 327 -36.57 6.96 27.19
CA THR A 327 -35.15 6.67 26.87
C THR A 327 -35.04 5.75 25.68
N LYS A 328 -34.06 5.98 24.80
CA LYS A 328 -33.74 5.10 23.67
C LYS A 328 -32.25 4.74 23.62
N GLN A 329 -31.95 3.54 23.11
CA GLN A 329 -30.57 3.11 22.86
C GLN A 329 -30.11 3.60 21.49
N VAL A 330 -28.94 4.23 21.43
CA VAL A 330 -28.32 4.71 20.19
C VAL A 330 -26.93 4.08 20.05
N TRP A 331 -26.66 3.47 18.89
CA TRP A 331 -25.33 2.93 18.59
C TRP A 331 -24.33 4.06 18.36
N LYS A 332 -23.22 4.02 19.10
CA LYS A 332 -22.08 4.92 18.96
C LYS A 332 -20.89 4.13 18.44
N VAL A 333 -20.31 4.64 17.36
CA VAL A 333 -19.13 4.05 16.73
C VAL A 333 -17.88 4.57 17.43
N ASP A 334 -17.16 3.69 18.11
CA ASP A 334 -15.89 4.01 18.76
C ASP A 334 -14.73 3.92 17.76
N GLN A 335 -14.79 2.93 16.86
CA GLN A 335 -13.78 2.69 15.85
C GLN A 335 -14.45 2.29 14.54
N LYS A 336 -14.21 3.08 13.49
CA LYS A 336 -14.68 2.75 12.14
C LYS A 336 -13.95 1.54 11.60
N SER A 337 -14.63 0.75 10.77
CA SER A 337 -13.98 -0.34 10.04
C SER A 337 -12.85 0.19 9.13
N TYR A 338 -11.79 -0.60 8.98
CA TYR A 338 -10.67 -0.25 8.13
C TYR A 338 -9.91 -1.47 7.61
N ASP A 339 -9.21 -1.26 6.49
CA ASP A 339 -8.35 -2.25 5.88
C ASP A 339 -6.87 -1.96 6.19
N GLU A 340 -6.18 -2.96 6.73
CA GLU A 340 -4.76 -2.90 7.04
C GLU A 340 -3.94 -3.75 6.06
N LYS A 341 -2.87 -3.17 5.50
CA LYS A 341 -1.90 -3.92 4.68
C LYS A 341 -0.78 -4.48 5.55
N VAL A 342 -0.84 -5.79 5.80
CA VAL A 342 0.15 -6.51 6.59
C VAL A 342 1.19 -7.16 5.67
N LEU A 343 2.47 -6.90 5.93
CA LEU A 343 3.58 -7.57 5.22
C LEU A 343 3.60 -9.06 5.59
N VAL A 344 3.48 -9.93 4.60
CA VAL A 344 3.49 -11.40 4.80
C VAL A 344 4.80 -12.07 4.41
N GLY A 345 5.74 -11.30 3.85
CA GLY A 345 7.06 -11.78 3.47
C GLY A 345 7.51 -11.20 2.13
N TYR A 346 8.48 -11.86 1.51
CA TYR A 346 9.09 -11.44 0.27
C TYR A 346 9.15 -12.55 -0.77
N LYS A 347 8.83 -12.22 -2.02
CA LYS A 347 8.87 -13.15 -3.15
C LYS A 347 9.81 -12.65 -4.24
N CYS A 348 10.57 -13.56 -4.84
CA CYS A 348 11.38 -13.30 -6.01
C CYS A 348 10.73 -13.90 -7.26
N ASP A 349 10.89 -13.26 -8.42
CA ASP A 349 10.35 -13.74 -9.71
C ASP A 349 10.85 -15.13 -10.12
N CYS A 350 11.90 -15.67 -9.49
CA CYS A 350 12.33 -17.06 -9.68
C CYS A 350 11.55 -18.08 -8.86
N GLY A 351 10.55 -17.66 -8.07
CA GLY A 351 9.76 -18.52 -7.19
C GLY A 351 10.29 -18.68 -5.76
N SER A 352 11.47 -18.15 -5.44
CA SER A 352 11.97 -18.17 -4.05
C SER A 352 11.17 -17.22 -3.17
N VAL A 353 10.80 -17.69 -1.98
CA VAL A 353 10.16 -16.90 -0.92
C VAL A 353 11.10 -16.73 0.27
N LYS A 354 10.89 -15.68 1.04
CA LYS A 354 11.56 -15.39 2.30
C LYS A 354 10.52 -14.81 3.26
N GLU A 355 10.42 -15.38 4.46
CA GLU A 355 9.57 -14.87 5.53
C GLU A 355 10.19 -13.62 6.18
#